data_AF-A0A372GH46-F1
#
_entry.id   AF-A0A372GH46-F1
#
_cell.length_a   1.000
_cell.length_b   1.000
_cell.length_c   1.000
_cell.angle_alpha   90.00
_cell.angle_beta   90.00
_cell.angle_gamma   90.00
#
_symmetry.space_group_name_H-M   'P 1'
#
loop_
_entity.id
_entity.type
_entity.pdbx_description
1 polymer ?
#
loop_
_entity_poly.entity_id
_entity_poly.type
_entity_poly.pdbx_seq_one_letter_code
_entity_poly.pdbx_strand_id
1 'polypeptide(L)' 'MGGRDEDDRRTRLRDIDESLDRLRADLTPPSGDAGDNVDSGQYLAAREELEGQIELLEYERERLRVELGED' A
#
# COMPACT_ATOMS: atom_id res chain seq x y z
N MET A 1 12.17 -28.17 -8.10
CA MET A 1 10.99 -27.44 -8.62
C MET A 1 10.76 -26.28 -7.68
N GLY A 2 10.90 -25.03 -8.13
CA GLY A 2 10.81 -23.86 -7.25
C GLY A 2 10.90 -22.51 -7.97
N GLY A 3 11.47 -22.48 -9.19
CA GLY A 3 11.61 -21.24 -9.95
C GLY A 3 10.29 -20.57 -10.36
N ARG A 4 9.22 -21.34 -10.62
CA ARG A 4 7.92 -20.76 -10.99
C ARG A 4 7.27 -20.04 -9.80
N ASP A 5 7.27 -20.67 -8.63
CA ASP A 5 6.72 -20.08 -7.42
C ASP A 5 7.53 -18.85 -6.96
N GLU A 6 8.84 -18.84 -7.18
CA GLU A 6 9.71 -17.68 -6.93
C GLU A 6 9.42 -16.50 -7.87
N ASP A 7 9.28 -16.76 -9.18
CA ASP A 7 8.94 -15.74 -10.16
C ASP A 7 7.54 -15.16 -9.92
N ASP A 8 6.57 -16.00 -9.52
CA ASP A 8 5.22 -15.58 -9.15
C ASP A 8 5.25 -14.69 -7.89
N ARG A 9 6.05 -15.05 -6.87
CA ARG A 9 6.25 -14.20 -5.67
C ARG A 9 6.91 -12.86 -5.99
N ARG A 10 7.93 -12.82 -6.87
CA ARG A 10 8.56 -11.57 -7.31
C ARG A 10 7.59 -10.68 -8.09
N THR A 11 6.76 -11.28 -8.94
CA THR A 11 5.72 -10.55 -9.67
C THR A 11 4.72 -9.94 -8.70
N ARG A 12 4.24 -10.74 -7.74
CA ARG A 12 3.33 -10.26 -6.69
C ARG A 12 3.95 -9.15 -5.84
N LEU A 13 5.24 -9.27 -5.48
CA LEU A 13 5.97 -8.26 -4.71
C LEU A 13 6.00 -6.92 -5.45
N ARG A 14 6.25 -6.94 -6.76
CA ARG A 14 6.23 -5.74 -7.62
C ARG A 14 4.84 -5.10 -7.65
N ASP A 15 3.79 -5.90 -7.82
CA ASP A 15 2.41 -5.40 -7.85
C ASP A 15 2.02 -4.72 -6.52
N ILE A 16 2.50 -5.27 -5.40
CA ILE A 16 2.29 -4.69 -4.07
C ILE A 16 3.05 -3.37 -3.93
N ASP A 17 4.33 -3.31 -4.34
CA ASP A 17 5.11 -2.08 -4.32
C ASP A 17 4.44 -0.97 -5.15
N GLU A 18 3.97 -1.28 -6.36
CA GLU A 18 3.23 -0.33 -7.22
C GLU A 18 1.91 0.13 -6.59
N SER A 19 1.22 -0.76 -5.88
CA SER A 19 -0.03 -0.42 -5.18
C SER A 19 0.22 0.47 -3.97
N LEU A 20 1.25 0.16 -3.18
CA LEU A 20 1.66 0.97 -2.02
C LEU A 20 2.05 2.38 -2.44
N ASP A 21 2.79 2.54 -3.53
CA ASP A 21 3.17 3.85 -4.04
C ASP A 21 1.95 4.70 -4.43
N ARG A 22 0.94 4.09 -5.06
CA ARG A 22 -0.32 4.78 -5.40
C ARG A 22 -1.10 5.17 -4.15
N LEU A 23 -1.30 4.24 -3.21
CA LEU A 23 -2.06 4.50 -1.98
C LEU A 23 -1.40 5.60 -1.12
N ARG A 24 -0.07 5.61 -1.04
CA ARG A 24 0.67 6.66 -0.32
C ARG A 24 0.60 8.01 -1.02
N ALA A 25 0.54 8.03 -2.35
CA ALA A 25 0.30 9.26 -3.11
C ALA A 25 -1.12 9.80 -2.83
N ASP A 26 -2.13 8.93 -2.77
CA ASP A 26 -3.51 9.30 -2.48
C ASP A 26 -3.70 9.83 -1.03
N LEU A 27 -2.90 9.32 -0.08
CA LEU A 27 -2.85 9.85 1.29
C LEU A 27 -2.23 11.23 1.41
N THR A 28 -1.44 11.65 0.42
CA THR A 28 -0.80 12.97 0.42
C THR A 28 -1.76 13.96 -0.23
N PRO A 29 -2.44 14.83 0.55
CA PRO A 29 -3.37 15.77 -0.06
C PRO A 29 -2.63 16.68 -1.04
N PRO A 30 -3.20 16.97 -2.23
CA PRO A 30 -2.66 17.98 -3.11
C PRO A 30 -2.60 19.31 -2.34
N SER A 31 -1.53 20.08 -2.53
CA SER A 31 -1.32 21.36 -1.83
C SER A 31 -2.39 22.38 -2.22
N GLY A 32 -3.57 22.31 -1.59
CA GLY A 32 -4.73 23.14 -1.84
C GLY A 32 -5.64 23.11 -0.62
N ASP A 33 -6.04 24.31 -0.18
CA ASP A 33 -6.81 24.61 1.03
C ASP A 33 -7.85 23.52 1.39
N ALA A 34 -7.65 22.88 2.54
CA ALA A 34 -8.65 22.02 3.18
C ALA A 34 -9.78 22.90 3.73
N GLY A 35 -10.68 23.32 2.84
CA GLY A 35 -11.89 24.04 3.17
C GLY A 35 -13.02 23.10 3.61
N ASP A 36 -13.63 23.41 4.76
CA ASP A 36 -14.86 22.87 5.34
C ASP A 36 -14.77 21.64 6.29
N ASN A 37 -15.39 21.76 7.46
CA ASN A 37 -15.34 20.78 8.56
C ASN A 37 -16.15 19.50 8.27
N VAL A 38 -17.12 19.56 7.36
CA VAL A 38 -17.89 18.38 6.92
C VAL A 38 -17.02 17.48 6.02
N ASP A 39 -16.19 18.09 5.18
CA ASP A 39 -15.20 17.37 4.36
C ASP A 39 -14.12 16.72 5.25
N SER A 40 -13.74 17.34 6.37
CA SER A 40 -12.74 16.80 7.30
C SER A 40 -13.08 15.41 7.87
N GLY A 41 -14.35 15.14 8.18
CA GLY A 41 -14.79 13.86 8.76
C GLY A 41 -14.82 12.72 7.73
N GLN A 42 -15.31 13.01 6.52
CA GLN A 42 -15.29 12.05 5.41
C GLN A 42 -13.86 11.80 4.91
N TYR A 43 -13.05 12.85 4.87
CA TYR A 43 -11.63 12.78 4.54
C TYR A 43 -10.87 11.90 5.55
N LEU A 44 -11.12 12.07 6.85
CA LEU A 44 -10.49 11.25 7.89
C LEU A 44 -10.87 9.76 7.74
N ALA A 45 -12.15 9.44 7.54
CA ALA A 45 -12.59 8.06 7.38
C ALA A 45 -11.99 7.40 6.11
N ALA A 46 -11.96 8.13 4.99
CA ALA A 46 -11.31 7.66 3.76
C ALA A 46 -9.80 7.45 3.96
N ARG A 47 -9.15 8.32 4.73
CA ARG A 47 -7.75 8.20 5.08
C ARG A 47 -7.48 6.98 5.95
N GLU A 48 -8.27 6.73 6.99
CA GLU A 48 -8.15 5.54 7.83
C GLU A 48 -8.32 4.24 7.03
N GLU A 49 -9.24 4.24 6.05
CA GLU A 49 -9.42 3.11 5.13
C GLU A 49 -8.17 2.86 4.27
N LEU A 50 -7.58 3.92 3.72
CA LEU A 50 -6.33 3.83 2.94
C LEU A 50 -5.14 3.37 3.79
N GLU A 51 -5.03 3.89 5.02
CA GLU A 51 -3.99 3.49 5.97
C GLU A 51 -4.11 1.99 6.33
N GLY A 52 -5.33 1.47 6.55
CA GLY A 52 -5.56 0.05 6.78
C GLY A 52 -5.22 -0.84 5.57
N GLN A 53 -5.49 -0.37 4.35
CA GLN A 53 -5.08 -1.08 3.14
C GLN A 53 -3.55 -1.12 2.99
N ILE A 54 -2.87 -0.02 3.29
CA ILE A 54 -1.40 0.06 3.27
C ILE A 54 -0.80 -0.92 4.27
N GLU A 55 -1.30 -0.97 5.52
CA GLU A 55 -0.79 -1.88 6.54
C GLU A 55 -0.85 -3.36 6.10
N LEU A 56 -1.97 -3.78 5.50
CA LEU A 56 -2.15 -5.14 5.00
C LEU A 56 -1.17 -5.48 3.87
N LEU A 57 -0.96 -4.54 2.95
CA LEU A 57 -0.02 -4.70 1.83
C LEU A 57 1.43 -4.68 2.29
N GLU A 58 1.79 -3.85 3.28
CA GLU A 58 3.11 -3.84 3.89
C GLU A 58 3.42 -5.15 4.60
N TYR A 59 2.45 -5.72 5.31
CA TYR A 59 2.58 -7.05 5.91
C TYR A 59 2.79 -8.14 4.86
N GLU A 60 2.01 -8.13 3.77
CA GLU A 60 2.16 -9.10 2.68
C GLU A 60 3.53 -8.96 1.99
N ARG A 61 3.96 -7.73 1.71
CA ARG A 61 5.26 -7.41 1.13
C ARG A 61 6.40 -7.95 1.98
N GLU A 62 6.35 -7.68 3.28
CA GLU A 62 7.38 -8.14 4.22
C GLU A 62 7.46 -9.66 4.23
N ARG A 63 6.30 -10.33 4.33
CA ARG A 63 6.24 -11.79 4.27
C ARG A 63 6.84 -12.34 2.96
N LEU A 64 6.55 -11.74 1.81
CA LEU A 64 7.10 -12.17 0.51
C LEU A 64 8.61 -11.98 0.43
N ARG A 65 9.15 -10.89 0.99
CA ARG A 65 10.60 -10.66 1.06
C ARG A 65 11.31 -11.72 1.90
N VAL A 66 10.75 -12.07 3.06
CA VAL A 66 11.26 -13.18 3.87
C VAL A 66 11.20 -14.51 3.11
N GLU A 67 10.09 -14.80 2.42
CA GLU A 67 9.94 -16.02 1.62
C GLU A 67 10.92 -16.08 0.42
N LEU A 68 11.35 -14.92 -0.09
CA LEU A 68 12.35 -14.78 -1.17
C LEU A 68 13.80 -14.69 -0.65
N GLY A 69 13.99 -14.49 0.66
CA GLY A 69 15.30 -14.31 1.27
C GLY A 69 15.93 -12.93 1.00
N GLU A 70 15.11 -11.89 0.85
CA GLU A 70 15.53 -10.50 0.56
C GLU A 70 15.69 -9.61 1.82
N ASP A 71 15.88 -10.22 3.00
CA ASP A 71 16.13 -9.56 4.30
C ASP A 71 17.56 -8.98 4.43
#